data_AF-A0A1F3T1W3-F1
#
_entry.id   AF-A0A1F3T1W3-F1
#
_cell.length_a   1.000
_cell.length_b   1.000
_cell.length_c   1.000
_cell.angle_alpha   90.00
_cell.angle_beta   90.00
_cell.angle_gamma   90.00
#
_symmetry.space_group_name_H-M   'P 1'
#
loop_
_entity.id
_entity.type
_entity.pdbx_description
1 polymer ?
#
loop_
_entity_poly.entity_id
_entity_poly.type
_entity_poly.pdbx_seq_one_letter_code
_entity_poly.pdbx_strand_id
1 'polypeptide(L)'
;MLSPLGNLVKAVQTGATPLACSRFFSRFTSVAFLATLLTVGSSCSLTATRPVQLMSDTASALRAAREVQAETLAPELYRQATEWFTRAKQEYKFKGFKMAVKYARKARTFAEQAEFQAVRNGGKQTEAPAPPDIAPQPQASHAQEQPYPYPSPTGTPASEYDERLQQERSRPQPPSPPEGGGPKSPAQLGELPTF
;
A
#
# COMPACT_ATOMS: atom_id res chain seq x y z
N MET A 1 25.21 -57.31 -22.05
CA MET A 1 26.52 -56.70 -21.75
C MET A 1 26.44 -56.16 -20.32
N LEU A 2 26.44 -57.04 -19.31
CA LEU A 2 27.61 -57.67 -18.66
C LEU A 2 28.68 -56.63 -18.25
N SER A 3 28.58 -56.18 -16.99
CA SER A 3 29.56 -56.15 -15.87
C SER A 3 31.06 -55.93 -16.20
N PRO A 4 31.98 -55.50 -15.28
CA PRO A 4 31.89 -55.72 -13.82
C PRO A 4 32.70 -54.77 -12.89
N LEU A 5 32.70 -55.10 -11.58
CA LEU A 5 33.81 -55.06 -10.59
C LEU A 5 34.69 -53.78 -10.51
N GLY A 6 34.91 -53.14 -9.37
CA GLY A 6 35.10 -53.68 -8.03
C GLY A 6 36.41 -53.14 -7.43
N ASN A 7 36.46 -53.03 -6.10
CA ASN A 7 37.65 -52.83 -5.25
C ASN A 7 38.32 -51.43 -5.38
N LEU A 8 38.85 -50.81 -4.34
CA LEU A 8 39.75 -51.36 -3.34
C LEU A 8 39.96 -50.32 -2.23
N VAL A 9 39.85 -50.78 -0.98
CA VAL A 9 40.25 -50.09 0.24
C VAL A 9 41.76 -49.83 0.24
N LYS A 10 42.20 -48.60 0.54
CA LYS A 10 43.47 -48.37 1.24
C LYS A 10 43.29 -47.32 2.33
N ALA A 11 43.39 -47.80 3.56
CA ALA A 11 43.70 -47.04 4.77
C ALA A 11 45.16 -46.57 4.76
N VAL A 12 45.57 -45.90 5.85
CA VAL A 12 46.93 -45.52 6.30
C VAL A 12 47.31 -44.07 5.97
N GLN A 13 47.86 -43.20 6.84
CA GLN A 13 48.09 -43.15 8.28
C GLN A 13 48.70 -41.75 8.57
N THR A 14 48.24 -41.12 9.65
CA THR A 14 48.90 -40.14 10.56
C THR A 14 49.97 -39.14 10.06
N GLY A 15 49.81 -37.89 10.53
CA GLY A 15 50.89 -36.91 10.75
C GLY A 15 50.29 -35.52 10.97
N ALA A 16 49.94 -35.15 12.20
CA ALA A 16 50.75 -34.29 13.08
C ALA A 16 51.20 -32.95 12.42
N THR A 17 50.52 -31.88 12.86
CA THR A 17 50.87 -30.43 13.01
C THR A 17 52.33 -30.00 12.75
N PRO A 18 52.69 -28.72 12.46
CA PRO A 18 52.01 -27.46 12.84
C PRO A 18 52.18 -26.24 11.90
N LEU A 19 51.52 -25.11 12.25
CA LEU A 19 51.97 -23.72 12.01
C LEU A 19 52.25 -23.27 10.56
N ALA A 20 51.21 -22.87 9.81
CA ALA A 20 51.34 -21.86 8.74
C ALA A 20 49.97 -21.26 8.33
N CYS A 21 49.18 -20.79 9.28
CA CYS A 21 47.88 -20.16 9.00
C CYS A 21 47.94 -18.65 9.29
N SER A 22 48.60 -17.86 8.44
CA SER A 22 48.50 -16.39 8.57
C SER A 22 48.52 -15.58 7.27
N ARG A 23 48.49 -16.21 6.09
CA ARG A 23 48.43 -15.45 4.82
C ARG A 23 47.36 -15.88 3.82
N PHE A 24 46.58 -16.93 4.09
CA PHE A 24 45.42 -17.30 3.25
C PHE A 24 44.07 -16.77 3.74
N PHE A 25 43.99 -16.31 5.00
CA PHE A 25 42.76 -15.75 5.56
C PHE A 25 42.35 -14.40 4.94
N SER A 26 43.29 -13.67 4.31
CA SER A 26 42.99 -12.35 3.74
C SER A 26 42.25 -12.41 2.40
N ARG A 27 42.26 -13.54 1.68
CA ARG A 27 41.52 -13.68 0.41
C ARG A 27 40.15 -14.33 0.57
N PHE A 28 39.97 -15.16 1.60
CA PHE A 28 38.67 -15.76 1.90
C PHE A 28 37.69 -14.80 2.60
N THR A 29 38.18 -13.87 3.43
CA THR A 29 37.32 -12.83 4.03
C THR A 29 36.74 -11.89 2.99
N SER A 30 37.49 -11.55 1.94
CA SER A 30 37.00 -10.66 0.88
C SER A 30 35.89 -11.29 0.03
N VAL A 31 35.96 -12.61 -0.23
CA VAL A 31 34.92 -13.32 -0.99
C VAL A 31 33.65 -13.51 -0.13
N ALA A 32 33.81 -13.80 1.17
CA ALA A 32 32.68 -13.89 2.09
C ALA A 32 31.97 -12.54 2.28
N PHE A 33 32.71 -11.44 2.36
CA PHE A 33 32.12 -10.09 2.43
C PHE A 33 31.33 -9.74 1.16
N LEU A 34 31.89 -10.05 -0.02
CA LEU A 34 31.25 -9.75 -1.32
C LEU A 34 30.00 -10.62 -1.55
N ALA A 35 30.01 -11.88 -1.11
CA ALA A 35 28.84 -12.75 -1.12
C ALA A 35 27.75 -12.28 -0.15
N THR A 36 28.13 -11.84 1.06
CA THR A 36 27.17 -11.32 2.05
C THR A 36 26.53 -10.02 1.55
N LEU A 37 27.31 -9.14 0.91
CA LEU A 37 26.82 -7.90 0.30
C LEU A 37 25.87 -8.17 -0.87
N LEU A 38 26.13 -9.21 -1.68
CA LEU A 38 25.21 -9.65 -2.74
C LEU A 38 23.91 -10.20 -2.18
N THR A 39 23.96 -10.99 -1.09
CA THR A 39 22.75 -11.55 -0.47
C THR A 39 21.90 -10.48 0.23
N VAL A 40 22.52 -9.49 0.89
CA VAL A 40 21.80 -8.38 1.52
C VAL A 40 21.25 -7.42 0.46
N GLY A 41 22.02 -7.13 -0.59
CA GLY A 41 21.59 -6.26 -1.70
C GLY A 41 20.45 -6.84 -2.54
N SER A 42 20.36 -8.18 -2.66
CA SER A 42 19.28 -8.84 -3.42
C SER A 42 17.94 -8.90 -2.66
N SER A 43 17.92 -8.60 -1.36
CA SER A 43 16.70 -8.73 -0.53
C SER A 43 15.78 -7.50 -0.54
N CYS A 44 16.21 -6.35 -1.08
CA CYS A 44 15.40 -5.12 -1.08
C CYS A 44 14.47 -4.92 -2.30
N SER A 45 14.50 -5.78 -3.32
CA SER A 45 13.78 -5.54 -4.59
C SER A 45 12.29 -5.94 -4.61
N LEU A 46 11.72 -6.43 -3.51
CA LEU A 46 10.33 -6.89 -3.45
C LEU A 46 9.34 -5.87 -2.86
N THR A 47 9.79 -4.67 -2.47
CA THR A 47 8.89 -3.63 -2.01
C THR A 47 8.33 -2.83 -3.20
N ALA A 48 7.41 -3.44 -3.94
CA ALA A 48 6.51 -2.64 -4.78
C ALA A 48 5.72 -1.70 -3.85
N THR A 49 6.16 -0.45 -3.76
CA THR A 49 5.59 0.53 -2.84
C THR A 49 4.12 0.74 -3.17
N ARG A 50 3.27 0.68 -2.14
CA ARG A 50 1.83 0.93 -2.30
C ARG A 50 1.66 2.39 -2.75
N PRO A 51 1.00 2.68 -3.88
CA PRO A 51 0.90 4.04 -4.42
C PRO A 51 -0.20 4.85 -3.71
N VAL A 52 -0.13 4.95 -2.38
CA VAL A 52 -1.16 5.60 -1.54
C VAL A 52 -1.30 7.08 -1.90
N GLN A 53 -0.17 7.78 -2.05
CA GLN A 53 -0.15 9.19 -2.41
C GLN A 53 -0.87 9.44 -3.75
N LEU A 54 -0.49 8.71 -4.79
CA LEU A 54 -1.06 8.87 -6.12
C LEU A 54 -2.57 8.58 -6.15
N MET A 55 -3.03 7.54 -5.43
CA MET A 55 -4.46 7.23 -5.32
C MET A 55 -5.23 8.34 -4.61
N SER A 56 -4.63 8.97 -3.59
CA SER A 56 -5.20 10.13 -2.90
C SER A 56 -5.27 11.35 -3.82
N ASP A 57 -4.20 11.65 -4.55
CA ASP A 57 -4.13 12.77 -5.51
C ASP A 57 -5.16 12.61 -6.65
N THR A 58 -5.36 11.39 -7.15
CA THR A 58 -6.40 11.13 -8.16
C THR A 58 -7.81 11.33 -7.58
N ALA A 59 -8.03 10.94 -6.32
CA ALA A 59 -9.32 11.13 -5.65
C ALA A 59 -9.62 12.62 -5.41
N SER A 60 -8.62 13.42 -5.04
CA SER A 60 -8.79 14.87 -4.90
C SER A 60 -9.05 15.54 -6.25
N ALA A 61 -8.36 15.14 -7.32
CA ALA A 61 -8.61 15.64 -8.67
C ALA A 61 -10.05 15.34 -9.15
N LEU A 62 -10.57 14.13 -8.90
CA LEU A 62 -11.97 13.80 -9.21
C LEU A 62 -12.96 14.63 -8.38
N ARG A 63 -12.63 14.95 -7.13
CA ARG A 63 -13.45 15.84 -6.29
C ARG A 63 -13.46 17.26 -6.85
N ALA A 64 -12.32 17.81 -7.22
CA ALA A 64 -12.21 19.13 -7.84
C ALA A 64 -13.02 19.22 -9.14
N ALA A 65 -12.90 18.22 -10.02
CA ALA A 65 -13.69 18.14 -11.25
C ALA A 65 -15.21 18.10 -10.97
N ARG A 66 -15.63 17.43 -9.89
CA ARG A 66 -17.04 17.41 -9.47
C ARG A 66 -17.51 18.77 -8.95
N GLU A 67 -16.69 19.47 -8.19
CA GLU A 67 -17.01 20.79 -7.62
C GLU A 67 -17.30 21.83 -8.72
N VAL A 68 -16.62 21.74 -9.88
CA VAL A 68 -16.90 22.58 -11.06
C VAL A 68 -18.03 22.06 -11.95
N GLN A 69 -18.80 21.07 -11.48
CA GLN A 69 -19.91 20.44 -12.22
C GLN A 69 -19.48 19.79 -13.55
N ALA A 70 -18.30 19.14 -13.60
CA ALA A 70 -17.87 18.44 -14.80
C ALA A 70 -18.81 17.30 -15.24
N GLU A 71 -19.64 16.79 -14.34
CA GLU A 71 -20.70 15.80 -14.64
C GLU A 71 -21.72 16.31 -15.66
N THR A 72 -22.05 17.60 -15.65
CA THR A 72 -23.01 18.20 -16.58
C THR A 72 -22.31 18.91 -17.74
N LEU A 73 -21.18 19.57 -17.47
CA LEU A 73 -20.47 20.41 -18.45
C LEU A 73 -19.47 19.65 -19.32
N ALA A 74 -18.94 18.51 -18.86
CA ALA A 74 -17.96 17.69 -19.57
C ALA A 74 -18.13 16.17 -19.27
N PRO A 75 -19.34 15.60 -19.51
CA PRO A 75 -19.69 14.25 -19.04
C PRO A 75 -18.78 13.14 -19.59
N GLU A 76 -18.34 13.24 -20.84
CA GLU A 76 -17.52 12.19 -21.47
C GLU A 76 -16.16 12.01 -20.78
N LEU A 77 -15.48 13.11 -20.46
CA LEU A 77 -14.18 13.06 -19.78
C LEU A 77 -14.32 12.60 -18.34
N TYR A 78 -15.32 13.12 -17.63
CA TYR A 78 -15.56 12.77 -16.23
C TYR A 78 -15.96 11.30 -16.06
N ARG A 79 -16.77 10.75 -16.97
CA ARG A 79 -17.13 9.32 -17.01
C ARG A 79 -15.88 8.46 -17.21
N GLN A 80 -15.03 8.79 -18.19
CA GLN A 80 -13.78 8.07 -18.42
C GLN A 80 -12.86 8.12 -17.19
N ALA A 81 -12.70 9.28 -16.56
CA ALA A 81 -11.91 9.43 -15.34
C ALA A 81 -12.39 8.49 -14.21
N THR A 82 -13.72 8.42 -14.02
CA THR A 82 -14.36 7.58 -13.00
C THR A 82 -14.20 6.08 -13.29
N GLU A 83 -14.36 5.66 -14.54
CA GLU A 83 -14.16 4.28 -14.98
C GLU A 83 -12.71 3.83 -14.75
N TRP A 84 -11.73 4.64 -15.16
CA TRP A 84 -10.31 4.34 -14.95
C TRP A 84 -9.95 4.29 -13.46
N PHE A 85 -10.48 5.20 -12.64
CA PHE A 85 -10.21 5.20 -11.20
C PHE A 85 -10.82 3.98 -10.49
N THR A 86 -11.99 3.52 -10.95
CA THR A 86 -12.62 2.29 -10.44
C THR A 86 -11.75 1.06 -10.76
N ARG A 87 -11.22 0.96 -11.98
CA ARG A 87 -10.23 -0.08 -12.33
C ARG A 87 -8.96 0.02 -11.48
N ALA A 88 -8.45 1.23 -11.24
CA ALA A 88 -7.30 1.45 -10.37
C ALA A 88 -7.54 0.93 -8.94
N LYS A 89 -8.75 1.17 -8.39
CA LYS A 89 -9.16 0.65 -7.08
C LYS A 89 -9.24 -0.88 -7.04
N GLN A 90 -9.75 -1.50 -8.10
CA GLN A 90 -9.80 -2.96 -8.21
C GLN A 90 -8.39 -3.56 -8.22
N GLU A 91 -7.50 -3.06 -9.06
CA GLU A 91 -6.09 -3.48 -9.11
C GLU A 91 -5.37 -3.25 -7.78
N TYR A 92 -5.65 -2.13 -7.10
CA TYR A 92 -5.09 -1.84 -5.79
C TYR A 92 -5.50 -2.91 -4.75
N LYS A 93 -6.77 -3.36 -4.78
CA LYS A 93 -7.27 -4.44 -3.90
C LYS A 93 -6.60 -5.78 -4.19
N PHE A 94 -6.37 -6.10 -5.46
CA PHE A 94 -5.67 -7.33 -5.89
C PHE A 94 -4.14 -7.24 -5.77
N LYS A 95 -3.60 -6.20 -5.13
CA LYS A 95 -2.15 -5.95 -4.95
C LYS A 95 -1.40 -5.79 -6.29
N GLY A 96 -2.11 -5.48 -7.38
CA GLY A 96 -1.59 -5.18 -8.72
C GLY A 96 -1.04 -3.75 -8.85
N PHE A 97 -0.09 -3.36 -7.99
CA PHE A 97 0.32 -1.95 -7.85
C PHE A 97 0.83 -1.30 -9.14
N LYS A 98 1.52 -2.05 -10.01
CA LYS A 98 2.00 -1.53 -11.31
C LYS A 98 0.85 -1.09 -12.22
N MET A 99 -0.22 -1.88 -12.26
CA MET A 99 -1.41 -1.56 -13.07
C MET A 99 -2.26 -0.48 -12.41
N ALA A 100 -2.41 -0.53 -11.09
CA ALA A 100 -3.07 0.52 -10.32
C ALA A 100 -2.45 1.90 -10.57
N VAL A 101 -1.11 2.03 -10.57
CA VAL A 101 -0.40 3.28 -10.90
C VAL A 101 -0.74 3.78 -12.31
N LYS A 102 -0.72 2.88 -13.31
CA LYS A 102 -1.04 3.24 -14.70
C LYS A 102 -2.46 3.76 -14.83
N TYR A 103 -3.43 3.08 -14.22
CA TYR A 103 -4.83 3.50 -14.26
C TYR A 103 -5.09 4.78 -13.46
N ALA A 104 -4.48 4.95 -12.29
CA ALA A 104 -4.59 6.16 -11.48
C ALA A 104 -4.05 7.40 -12.19
N ARG A 105 -2.91 7.29 -12.89
CA ARG A 105 -2.37 8.39 -13.71
C ARG A 105 -3.33 8.79 -14.84
N LYS A 106 -3.86 7.81 -15.58
CA LYS A 106 -4.86 8.08 -16.64
C LYS A 106 -6.10 8.75 -16.09
N ALA A 107 -6.65 8.22 -15.00
CA ALA A 107 -7.82 8.79 -14.33
C ALA A 107 -7.58 10.23 -13.89
N ARG A 108 -6.41 10.53 -13.31
CA ARG A 108 -6.00 11.88 -12.92
C ARG A 108 -5.96 12.83 -14.12
N THR A 109 -5.31 12.44 -15.22
CA THR A 109 -5.24 13.27 -16.43
C THR A 109 -6.64 13.55 -17.01
N PHE A 110 -7.54 12.56 -17.06
CA PHE A 110 -8.91 12.79 -17.50
C PHE A 110 -9.71 13.68 -16.55
N ALA A 111 -9.50 13.55 -15.23
CA ALA A 111 -10.14 14.41 -14.24
C ALA A 111 -9.68 15.88 -14.37
N GLU A 112 -8.38 16.12 -14.51
CA GLU A 112 -7.80 17.46 -14.74
C GLU A 112 -8.33 18.07 -16.05
N GLN A 113 -8.42 17.27 -17.13
CA GLN A 113 -9.01 17.72 -18.40
C GLN A 113 -10.50 18.02 -18.28
N ALA A 114 -11.25 17.21 -17.55
CA ALA A 114 -12.68 17.41 -17.32
C ALA A 114 -12.94 18.69 -16.52
N GLU A 115 -12.14 18.94 -15.48
CA GLU A 115 -12.16 20.17 -14.70
C GLU A 115 -11.90 21.38 -15.60
N PHE A 116 -10.82 21.33 -16.40
CA PHE A 116 -10.47 22.42 -17.32
C PHE A 116 -11.58 22.71 -18.34
N GLN A 117 -12.17 21.67 -18.94
CA GLN A 117 -13.28 21.85 -19.89
C GLN A 117 -14.53 22.40 -19.21
N ALA A 118 -14.86 21.93 -18.00
CA ALA A 118 -16.01 22.42 -17.24
C ALA A 118 -15.84 23.91 -16.90
N VAL A 119 -14.66 24.33 -16.43
CA VAL A 119 -14.35 25.74 -16.16
C VAL A 119 -14.49 26.58 -17.43
N ARG A 120 -13.96 26.09 -18.57
CA ARG A 120 -14.11 26.77 -19.86
C ARG A 120 -15.58 26.91 -20.30
N ASN A 121 -16.43 25.94 -19.94
CA ASN A 121 -17.86 25.93 -20.24
C ASN A 121 -18.70 26.73 -19.22
N GLY A 122 -18.07 27.48 -18.31
CA GLY A 122 -18.75 28.33 -17.34
C GLY A 122 -18.95 27.70 -15.95
N GLY A 123 -18.29 26.57 -15.67
CA GLY A 123 -18.23 25.99 -14.35
C GLY A 123 -17.54 26.94 -13.37
N LYS A 124 -18.21 27.26 -12.26
CA LYS A 124 -17.64 28.11 -11.21
C LYS A 124 -16.68 27.27 -10.38
N GLN A 125 -15.41 27.67 -10.32
CA GLN A 125 -14.53 27.17 -9.28
C GLN A 125 -15.12 27.63 -7.95
N THR A 126 -15.41 26.67 -7.07
CA THR A 126 -15.64 27.02 -5.67
C THR A 126 -14.27 27.44 -5.17
N GLU A 127 -14.00 28.75 -5.24
CA GLU A 127 -12.84 29.34 -4.60
C GLU A 127 -12.85 28.81 -3.17
N ALA A 128 -11.87 27.96 -2.86
CA ALA A 128 -11.76 27.40 -1.52
C ALA A 128 -11.90 28.58 -0.58
N PRO A 129 -12.91 28.59 0.32
CA PRO A 129 -13.28 29.77 1.08
C PRO A 129 -11.98 30.34 1.61
N ALA A 130 -11.67 31.59 1.18
CA ALA A 130 -10.38 32.22 1.44
C ALA A 130 -10.02 31.88 2.88
N PRO A 131 -8.88 31.18 3.12
CA PRO A 131 -8.57 30.65 4.44
C PRO A 131 -8.85 31.76 5.43
N PRO A 132 -9.85 31.57 6.33
CA PRO A 132 -10.53 32.67 7.00
C PRO A 132 -9.45 33.59 7.52
N ASP A 133 -9.42 34.84 7.03
CA ASP A 133 -8.36 35.83 7.29
C ASP A 133 -7.82 35.55 8.67
N ILE A 134 -6.70 34.83 8.70
CA ILE A 134 -6.09 34.44 9.95
C ILE A 134 -5.55 35.78 10.41
N ALA A 135 -6.36 36.52 11.21
CA ALA A 135 -5.92 37.69 11.93
C ALA A 135 -4.52 37.36 12.40
N PRO A 136 -3.49 38.11 11.96
CA PRO A 136 -2.13 37.64 11.79
C PRO A 136 -1.80 36.72 12.94
N GLN A 137 -1.84 35.41 12.69
CA GLN A 137 -1.32 34.50 13.69
C GLN A 137 0.12 34.94 13.82
N PRO A 138 0.55 35.39 15.02
CA PRO A 138 1.84 36.00 15.22
C PRO A 138 2.83 35.09 14.52
N GLN A 139 3.52 35.65 13.51
CA GLN A 139 4.44 34.91 12.68
C GLN A 139 5.25 34.04 13.63
N ALA A 140 5.10 32.73 13.51
CA ALA A 140 5.98 31.78 14.16
C ALA A 140 7.35 31.92 13.50
N SER A 141 8.02 33.03 13.79
CA SER A 141 9.44 33.06 14.04
C SER A 141 9.76 31.77 14.77
N HIS A 142 10.63 30.95 14.18
CA HIS A 142 11.19 29.72 14.72
C HIS A 142 11.08 29.64 16.25
N ALA A 143 9.91 29.22 16.73
CA ALA A 143 9.67 29.02 18.13
C ALA A 143 10.30 27.67 18.40
N GLN A 144 11.34 27.67 19.21
CA GLN A 144 11.91 26.48 19.82
C GLN A 144 10.78 25.49 20.07
N GLU A 145 10.88 24.29 19.48
CA GLU A 145 9.96 23.19 19.72
C GLU A 145 9.89 22.98 21.23
N GLN A 146 8.93 23.64 21.89
CA GLN A 146 8.55 23.31 23.25
C GLN A 146 7.94 21.92 23.12
N PRO A 147 8.58 20.87 23.69
CA PRO A 147 8.08 19.51 23.58
C PRO A 147 6.63 19.51 24.01
N TYR A 148 5.73 19.18 23.08
CA TYR A 148 4.32 19.02 23.42
C TYR A 148 4.28 18.04 24.59
N PRO A 149 3.73 18.44 25.76
CA PRO A 149 3.50 17.51 26.84
C PRO A 149 2.44 16.55 26.31
N TYR A 150 2.89 15.42 25.76
CA TYR A 150 2.03 14.28 25.55
C TYR A 150 1.43 13.99 26.93
N PRO A 151 0.10 14.08 27.09
CA PRO A 151 -0.50 13.61 28.33
C PRO A 151 -0.06 12.16 28.45
N SER A 152 0.77 11.87 29.44
CA SER A 152 1.18 10.50 29.73
C SER A 152 -0.12 9.71 29.86
N PRO A 153 -0.33 8.64 29.07
CA PRO A 153 -1.57 7.90 29.10
C PRO A 153 -1.82 7.53 30.55
N THR A 154 -2.84 8.15 31.15
CA THR A 154 -3.25 7.86 32.50
C THR A 154 -3.73 6.42 32.43
N GLY A 155 -2.92 5.50 32.93
CA GLY A 155 -3.22 4.08 32.86
C GLY A 155 -4.60 3.87 33.46
N THR A 156 -5.51 3.31 32.68
CA THR A 156 -6.79 2.85 33.21
C THR A 156 -6.48 1.91 34.38
N PRO A 157 -7.02 2.15 35.58
CA PRO A 157 -6.75 1.31 36.74
C PRO A 157 -7.12 -0.14 36.42
N ALA A 158 -6.34 -1.10 36.93
CA ALA A 158 -6.52 -2.52 36.61
C ALA A 158 -7.96 -3.02 36.86
N SER A 159 -8.65 -2.44 37.85
CA SER A 159 -10.06 -2.73 38.15
C SER A 159 -11.00 -2.43 36.98
N GLU A 160 -10.74 -1.37 36.21
CA GLU A 160 -11.58 -0.98 35.08
C GLU A 160 -11.41 -1.95 33.89
N TYR A 161 -10.25 -2.60 33.80
CA TYR A 161 -10.01 -3.65 32.80
C TYR A 161 -10.81 -4.92 33.15
N ASP A 162 -10.82 -5.32 34.42
CA ASP A 162 -11.58 -6.48 34.89
C ASP A 162 -13.10 -6.28 34.75
N GLU A 163 -13.61 -5.09 35.08
CA GLU A 163 -15.03 -4.73 34.86
C GLU A 163 -15.40 -4.79 33.38
N ARG A 164 -14.55 -4.29 32.49
CA ARG A 164 -14.80 -4.31 31.04
C ARG A 164 -14.83 -5.75 30.50
N LEU A 165 -13.97 -6.63 31.02
CA LEU A 165 -13.94 -8.05 30.68
C LEU A 165 -15.17 -8.81 31.20
N GLN A 166 -15.63 -8.49 32.41
CA GLN A 166 -16.88 -9.04 32.95
C GLN A 166 -18.09 -8.55 32.17
N GLN A 167 -18.12 -7.27 31.80
CA GLN A 167 -19.17 -6.70 30.97
C GLN A 167 -19.21 -7.37 29.59
N GLU A 168 -18.06 -7.60 28.97
CA GLU A 168 -17.96 -8.26 27.67
C GLU A 168 -18.35 -9.74 27.73
N ARG A 169 -18.07 -10.45 28.84
CA ARG A 169 -18.55 -11.82 29.08
C ARG A 169 -20.05 -11.90 29.35
N SER A 170 -20.61 -10.89 30.03
CA SER A 170 -22.05 -10.82 30.33
C SER A 170 -22.89 -10.34 29.16
N ARG A 171 -22.26 -9.75 28.14
CA ARG A 171 -22.94 -9.29 26.94
C ARG A 171 -23.51 -10.51 26.20
N PRO A 172 -24.84 -10.57 25.98
CA PRO A 172 -25.44 -11.64 25.18
C PRO A 172 -24.74 -11.70 23.83
N GLN A 173 -24.30 -12.90 23.43
CA GLN A 173 -23.74 -13.06 22.10
C GLN A 173 -24.76 -12.54 21.09
N PRO A 174 -24.35 -11.65 20.16
CA PRO A 174 -25.25 -11.24 19.10
C PRO A 174 -25.76 -12.50 18.41
N PRO A 175 -27.07 -12.57 18.08
CA PRO A 175 -27.64 -13.73 17.41
C PRO A 175 -26.75 -14.06 16.23
N SER A 176 -26.29 -15.31 16.18
CA SER A 176 -25.47 -15.81 15.08
C SER A 176 -26.13 -15.42 13.77
N PRO A 177 -25.40 -14.76 12.85
CA PRO A 177 -25.97 -14.36 11.58
C PRO A 177 -26.58 -15.61 10.92
N PRO A 178 -27.80 -15.51 10.36
CA PRO A 178 -28.48 -16.67 9.80
C PRO A 178 -27.56 -17.37 8.78
N GLU A 179 -27.20 -18.62 9.07
CA GLU A 179 -26.62 -19.55 8.10
C GLU A 179 -27.66 -19.79 7.01
N GLY A 180 -27.67 -18.95 5.96
CA GLY A 180 -28.79 -19.02 5.02
C GLY A 180 -28.74 -18.04 3.89
N GLY A 181 -27.66 -18.05 3.12
CA GLY A 181 -27.55 -17.25 1.91
C GLY A 181 -26.42 -17.74 1.02
N GLY A 182 -26.47 -19.02 0.63
CA GLY A 182 -25.58 -19.53 -0.41
C GLY A 182 -25.61 -18.61 -1.65
N PRO A 183 -24.48 -18.42 -2.35
CA PRO A 183 -24.42 -17.56 -3.52
C PRO A 183 -25.46 -18.05 -4.53
N LYS A 184 -26.50 -17.24 -4.79
CA LYS A 184 -27.40 -17.47 -5.92
C LYS A 184 -26.53 -17.47 -7.17
N SER A 185 -26.50 -18.62 -7.83
CA SER A 185 -25.78 -18.84 -9.08
C SER A 185 -26.18 -17.78 -10.12
N PRO A 186 -25.24 -17.14 -10.84
CA PRO A 186 -25.51 -16.04 -11.77
C PRO A 186 -26.20 -16.43 -13.08
N ALA A 187 -26.99 -17.52 -13.11
CA ALA A 187 -27.54 -18.10 -14.34
C ALA A 187 -28.84 -17.45 -14.86
N GLN A 188 -29.21 -16.26 -14.41
CA GLN A 188 -30.39 -15.53 -14.92
C GLN A 188 -30.08 -14.08 -15.29
N LEU A 189 -28.98 -13.84 -16.00
CA LEU A 189 -28.81 -12.61 -16.78
C LEU A 189 -29.56 -12.81 -18.10
N GLY A 190 -30.80 -12.32 -18.12
CA GLY A 190 -31.61 -12.23 -19.32
C GLY A 190 -30.91 -11.42 -20.40
N GLU A 191 -31.13 -11.84 -21.64
CA GLU A 191 -30.64 -11.21 -22.87
C GLU A 191 -31.02 -9.73 -22.92
N LEU A 192 -30.01 -8.87 -23.12
CA LEU A 192 -30.24 -7.45 -23.42
C LEU A 192 -30.67 -7.32 -24.89
N PRO A 193 -31.72 -6.55 -25.20
CA PRO A 193 -32.12 -6.30 -26.57
C PRO A 193 -31.06 -5.42 -27.26
N THR A 194 -30.53 -5.93 -28.37
CA THR A 194 -29.77 -5.16 -29.36
C THR A 194 -30.69 -4.13 -30.00
N PHE A 195 -30.33 -2.85 -29.86
CA PHE A 195 -30.84 -1.74 -30.66
C PHE A 195 -29.81 -1.38 -31.73
#